data_AF-A0A2W1BRR2-F1
#
_entry.id   AF-A0A2W1BRR2-F1
#
_cell.length_a   1.000
_cell.length_b   1.000
_cell.length_c   1.000
_cell.angle_alpha   90.00
_cell.angle_beta   90.00
_cell.angle_gamma   90.00
#
_symmetry.space_group_name_H-M   'P 1'
#
loop_
_entity.id
_entity.type
_entity.pdbx_description
1 polymer ?
#
loop_
_entity_poly.entity_id
_entity_poly.type
_entity_poly.pdbx_seq_one_letter_code
_entity_poly.pdbx_strand_id
1 'polypeptide(L)' 'MELVGAGLVDPHDSVPISVNLAKLLDAQVSPGPSPPKAVTFHLNSAGPNEQFDDKALIGFAQISIVE' A
#
# COMPACT_ATOMS: atom_id res chain seq x y z
N MET A 1 3.70 1.62 15.23
CA MET A 1 3.81 1.17 13.82
C MET A 1 5.27 0.88 13.54
N GLU A 2 5.61 -0.37 13.25
CA GLU A 2 7.02 -0.79 13.05
C GLU A 2 7.69 -0.05 11.88
N LEU A 3 7.00 0.08 10.74
CA LEU A 3 7.54 0.76 9.54
C LEU A 3 7.81 2.25 9.76
N VAL A 4 6.96 2.94 10.52
CA VAL A 4 7.16 4.34 10.91
C VAL A 4 8.33 4.47 11.88
N GLY A 5 8.43 3.56 12.86
CA GLY A 5 9.56 3.54 13.81
C GLY A 5 10.90 3.24 13.15
N ALA A 6 10.90 2.50 12.04
CA ALA A 6 12.06 2.22 11.21
C ALA A 6 12.41 3.36 10.22
N GLY A 7 11.59 4.42 10.13
CA GLY A 7 11.81 5.53 9.19
C GLY A 7 11.59 5.16 7.72
N LEU A 8 10.88 4.06 7.43
CA LEU A 8 10.62 3.58 6.07
C LEU A 8 9.35 4.19 5.46
N VAL A 9 8.49 4.76 6.30
CA VAL A 9 7.14 5.21 5.95
C VAL A 9 6.83 6.49 6.71
N ASP A 10 6.16 7.44 6.05
CA ASP A 10 5.65 8.65 6.69
C ASP A 10 4.51 8.31 7.68
N PRO A 11 4.48 8.90 8.89
CA PRO A 11 3.39 8.67 9.85
C PRO A 11 1.97 8.87 9.27
N HIS A 12 1.77 9.80 8.33
CA HIS A 12 0.49 10.06 7.67
C HIS A 12 0.03 8.89 6.78
N ASP A 13 0.95 8.04 6.34
CA ASP A 13 0.66 6.90 5.47
C ASP A 13 0.38 5.61 6.24
N SER A 14 0.53 5.63 7.56
CA SER A 14 0.30 4.46 8.41
C SER A 14 -1.10 3.86 8.24
N VAL A 15 -2.13 4.70 8.15
CA VAL A 15 -3.53 4.28 7.97
C VAL A 15 -3.75 3.62 6.59
N PRO A 16 -3.45 4.25 5.44
CA PRO A 16 -3.66 3.62 4.15
C PRO A 16 -2.83 2.33 4.00
N ILE A 17 -1.63 2.26 4.57
CA ILE A 17 -0.83 1.02 4.58
C ILE A 17 -1.57 -0.10 5.32
N SER A 18 -2.01 0.13 6.56
CA SER A 18 -2.71 -0.89 7.33
C SER A 18 -4.02 -1.34 6.68
N VAL A 19 -4.79 -0.41 6.12
CA VAL A 19 -6.05 -0.71 5.43
C VAL A 19 -5.80 -1.60 4.21
N ASN A 20 -4.79 -1.28 3.39
CA ASN A 20 -4.53 -2.04 2.17
C ASN A 20 -3.83 -3.38 2.45
N LEU A 21 -3.00 -3.47 3.51
CA LEU A 21 -2.47 -4.75 3.97
C LEU A 21 -3.59 -5.68 4.44
N ALA A 22 -4.53 -5.18 5.26
CA ALA A 22 -5.67 -5.97 5.72
C ALA A 22 -6.50 -6.49 4.53
N LYS A 23 -6.83 -5.62 3.57
CA LYS A 23 -7.52 -6.00 2.33
C LYS A 23 -6.78 -7.09 1.55
N LEU A 24 -5.46 -6.98 1.44
CA LEU A 24 -4.65 -7.95 0.69
C LEU A 24 -4.64 -9.33 1.39
N LEU A 25 -4.55 -9.35 2.72
CA LEU A 25 -4.60 -10.57 3.53
C LEU A 25 -5.99 -11.21 3.53
N ASP A 26 -7.06 -10.43 3.69
CA ASP A 26 -8.44 -10.92 3.66
C ASP A 26 -8.74 -11.61 2.32
N ALA A 27 -8.22 -11.06 1.23
CA ALA A 27 -8.33 -11.65 -0.10
C ALA A 27 -7.59 -12.99 -0.24
N GLN A 28 -6.56 -13.26 0.57
CA GLN A 28 -5.92 -14.58 0.62
C GLN A 28 -6.69 -15.58 1.48
N VAL A 29 -7.35 -15.12 2.55
CA VAL A 29 -8.07 -15.98 3.50
C VAL A 29 -9.39 -16.48 2.93
N SER A 30 -10.07 -15.67 2.12
CA SER A 30 -11.28 -16.06 1.38
C SER A 30 -11.06 -15.89 -0.13
N PRO A 31 -10.20 -16.73 -0.74
CA PRO A 31 -9.80 -16.54 -2.11
C PRO A 31 -10.98 -16.85 -3.03
N GLY A 32 -11.38 -15.83 -3.80
CA GLY A 32 -12.13 -16.05 -5.03
C GLY A 32 -11.29 -16.82 -6.07
N PRO A 33 -11.79 -17.04 -7.28
CA PRO A 33 -11.08 -17.81 -8.33
C PRO A 33 -9.69 -17.26 -8.70
N SER A 34 -9.39 -16.00 -8.37
CA SER A 34 -8.06 -15.40 -8.49
C SER A 34 -7.85 -14.32 -7.42
N PRO A 35 -7.26 -14.64 -6.26
CA PRO A 35 -6.99 -13.64 -5.24
C PRO A 35 -5.91 -12.65 -5.74
N PRO A 36 -6.08 -11.33 -5.55
CA PRO A 36 -5.06 -10.36 -5.91
C PRO A 36 -3.78 -10.61 -5.12
N LYS A 37 -2.63 -10.66 -5.82
CA LYS A 37 -1.31 -10.78 -5.19
C LYS A 37 -0.67 -9.44 -4.83
N ALA A 38 -1.24 -8.34 -5.31
CA ALA A 38 -0.74 -6.99 -5.05
C ALA A 38 -1.88 -5.98 -4.94
N VAL A 39 -1.62 -4.89 -4.21
CA VAL A 39 -2.50 -3.72 -4.11
C VAL A 39 -1.66 -2.46 -4.20
N THR A 40 -2.05 -1.55 -5.09
CA THR A 40 -1.48 -0.19 -5.21
C THR A 40 -2.45 0.81 -4.60
N PHE A 41 -1.96 1.76 -3.81
CA PHE A 41 -2.77 2.76 -3.12
C PHE A 41 -2.05 4.10 -2.98
N HIS A 42 -2.80 5.18 -2.84
CA HIS A 42 -2.27 6.53 -2.66
C HIS A 42 -1.62 6.71 -1.29
N LEU A 43 -0.54 7.50 -1.27
CA LEU A 43 0.07 8.01 -0.05
C LEU A 43 -0.58 9.35 0.32
N ASN A 44 -0.84 9.54 1.61
CA ASN A 44 -1.29 10.80 2.19
C ASN A 44 -0.15 11.83 2.29
N SER A 45 1.10 11.36 2.31
CA SER A 45 2.30 12.19 2.31
C SER A 45 2.66 12.77 0.92
N ALA A 46 1.96 12.33 -0.14
CA ALA A 46 2.22 12.78 -1.51
C ALA A 46 2.01 14.30 -1.65
N GLY A 47 2.95 14.97 -2.33
CA GLY A 47 2.96 16.41 -2.44
C GLY A 47 1.87 16.94 -3.37
N PRO A 48 1.28 18.13 -3.10
CA PRO A 48 0.21 18.69 -3.93
C PRO A 48 0.63 19.08 -5.36
N ASN A 49 1.94 19.12 -5.63
CA ASN A 49 2.50 19.43 -6.95
C ASN A 49 3.13 18.21 -7.64
N GLU A 50 3.00 17.01 -7.07
CA GLU A 50 3.47 15.79 -7.71
C GLU A 50 2.46 15.33 -8.76
N GLN A 51 2.94 15.07 -9.97
CA GLN A 51 2.13 14.39 -10.99
C GLN A 51 2.04 12.91 -10.58
N PHE A 52 0.88 12.51 -10.04
CA PHE A 52 0.66 11.13 -9.63
C PHE A 52 0.75 10.18 -10.82
N ASP A 53 1.44 9.06 -10.61
CA ASP A 53 1.64 8.00 -11.59
C ASP A 53 1.74 6.65 -10.84
N ASP A 54 0.77 5.77 -11.05
CA ASP A 54 0.69 4.48 -10.38
C ASP A 54 1.68 3.45 -10.92
N LYS A 55 2.14 3.60 -12.17
CA LYS A 55 3.14 2.71 -12.79
C LYS A 55 4.54 3.07 -12.34
N ALA A 56 4.82 4.37 -12.22
CA ALA A 56 6.07 4.87 -11.67
C ALA A 56 6.08 4.93 -10.14
N LEU A 57 4.93 4.66 -9.49
CA LEU A 57 4.70 4.74 -8.04
C LEU A 57 4.97 6.15 -7.46
N ILE A 58 4.65 7.19 -8.22
CA ILE A 58 4.74 8.58 -7.76
C ILE A 58 3.45 8.95 -7.02
N GLY A 59 3.54 9.18 -5.71
CA GLY A 59 2.37 9.40 -4.84
C GLY A 59 1.62 8.11 -4.50
N PHE A 60 2.17 6.94 -4.85
CA PHE A 60 1.60 5.64 -4.58
C PHE A 60 2.60 4.73 -3.87
N ALA A 61 2.08 3.74 -3.15
CA ALA A 61 2.82 2.58 -2.74
C ALA A 61 2.11 1.31 -3.22
N GLN A 62 2.89 0.24 -3.37
CA GLN A 62 2.37 -1.09 -3.65
C GLN A 62 2.82 -2.06 -2.56
N ILE A 63 1.88 -2.89 -2.10
CA ILE A 63 2.18 -4.06 -1.26
C ILE A 63 1.88 -5.29 -2.11
N SER A 64 2.80 -6.25 -2.12
CA SER A 64 2.64 -7.52 -2.82
C SER A 64 3.01 -8.70 -1.93
N ILE A 65 2.42 -9.85 -2.21
CA ILE A 65 2.77 -11.14 -1.62
C ILE A 65 3.72 -11.84 -2.58
N VAL A 66 4.91 -12.16 -2.09
CA VAL A 66 5.91 -12.97 -2.78
C VAL A 66 5.83 -14.43 -2.33
N GLU A 67 6.22 -15.36 -3.21
CA GLU A 67 6.33 -16.79 -2.89
C GLU A 67 7.60 -17.11 -2.10
#